data_AF-A0ABD3CE08-F1
#
_entry.id   AF-A0ABD3CE08-F1
#
_cell.length_a   1.000
_cell.length_b   1.000
_cell.length_c   1.000
_cell.angle_alpha   90.00
_cell.angle_beta   90.00
_cell.angle_gamma   90.00
#
_symmetry.space_group_name_H-M   'P 1'
#
loop_
_entity.id
_entity.type
_entity.pdbx_description
1 polymer ?
#
loop_
_entity_poly.entity_id
_entity_poly.type
_entity_poly.pdbx_seq_one_letter_code
_entity_poly.pdbx_strand_id
1 'polypeptide(L)'
;MNNNNNHKTTPKMIPKMLILYLILFNIFTLNMIIAQDYDDPKEKTPPAEIINCNGIYVSYNFISRTKLYPYLKNVTAQPWAFKSTLTVLNAGLFELKAWKIFVGFQHQEILVSASNAVVLDGDDFPAPVGNGTTFSGYPLTDLKTSVETAGDLTQIQAEVELTGTQFGIKPPGNPMPKTIKLVNDGYKCPAPKKSGIMHTHI
;
A
#
# COMPACT_ATOMS: atom_id res chain seq x y z
N MET A 1 7.11 -63.15 75.02
CA MET A 1 8.36 -62.91 74.29
C MET A 1 8.03 -62.77 72.82
N ASN A 2 8.13 -61.57 72.25
CA ASN A 2 8.26 -61.37 70.81
C ASN A 2 8.74 -59.95 70.49
N ASN A 3 9.63 -59.89 69.51
CA ASN A 3 10.68 -58.88 69.31
C ASN A 3 10.20 -57.49 68.89
N ASN A 4 10.81 -56.47 69.50
CA ASN A 4 10.86 -55.08 69.01
C ASN A 4 11.75 -54.99 67.77
N ASN A 5 11.16 -54.79 66.60
CA ASN A 5 11.88 -54.41 65.38
C ASN A 5 11.72 -52.90 65.14
N ASN A 6 12.71 -52.13 65.61
CA ASN A 6 12.85 -50.71 65.30
C ASN A 6 13.30 -50.55 63.85
N HIS A 7 12.35 -50.27 62.95
CA HIS A 7 12.66 -49.91 61.56
C HIS A 7 13.19 -48.46 61.50
N LYS A 8 14.52 -48.33 61.47
CA LYS A 8 15.22 -47.05 61.32
C LYS A 8 15.02 -46.53 59.88
N THR A 9 14.10 -45.59 59.70
CA THR A 9 13.93 -44.84 58.43
C THR A 9 15.13 -43.92 58.23
N THR A 10 15.99 -44.26 57.27
CA THR A 10 17.05 -43.36 56.80
C THR A 10 16.44 -42.29 55.89
N PRO A 11 16.75 -41.00 56.09
CA PRO A 11 16.29 -39.95 55.20
C PRO A 11 16.96 -40.14 53.83
N LYS A 12 16.17 -40.39 52.78
CA LYS A 12 16.64 -40.38 51.40
C LYS A 12 17.15 -38.98 51.09
N MET A 13 18.48 -38.80 51.10
CA MET A 13 19.13 -37.59 50.62
C MET A 13 18.85 -37.46 49.13
N ILE A 14 17.97 -36.52 48.77
CA ILE A 14 17.78 -36.12 47.38
C ILE A 14 19.10 -35.48 46.92
N PRO A 15 19.75 -35.99 45.87
CA PRO A 15 21.02 -35.46 45.42
C PRO A 15 20.82 -34.00 44.97
N LYS A 16 21.64 -33.09 45.50
CA LYS A 16 21.59 -31.64 45.21
C LYS A 16 21.59 -31.32 43.70
N MET A 17 22.17 -32.20 42.88
CA MET A 17 22.16 -32.10 41.41
C MET A 17 20.76 -32.27 40.80
N LEU A 18 19.89 -33.11 41.38
CA LEU A 18 18.53 -33.31 40.89
C LEU A 18 17.64 -32.09 41.20
N ILE A 19 17.86 -31.47 42.36
CA ILE A 19 17.19 -30.22 42.75
C ILE A 19 17.63 -29.08 41.84
N LEU A 20 18.93 -28.98 41.54
CA LEU A 20 19.46 -27.98 40.61
C LEU A 20 18.90 -28.16 39.19
N TYR A 21 18.75 -29.40 38.73
CA TYR A 21 18.19 -29.69 37.41
C TYR A 21 16.70 -29.31 37.32
N LEU A 22 15.92 -29.59 38.36
CA LEU A 22 14.51 -29.18 38.45
C LEU A 22 14.37 -27.64 38.48
N ILE A 23 15.26 -26.93 39.17
CA ILE A 23 15.27 -25.47 39.20
C ILE A 23 15.60 -24.91 37.80
N LEU A 24 16.64 -25.44 37.15
CA LEU A 24 17.03 -25.02 35.80
C LEU A 24 15.96 -25.35 34.76
N PHE A 25 15.28 -26.49 34.88
CA PHE A 25 14.16 -26.87 34.01
C PHE A 25 12.96 -25.94 34.20
N ASN A 26 12.62 -25.55 35.44
CA ASN A 26 11.56 -24.56 35.70
C ASN A 26 11.91 -23.17 35.17
N ILE A 27 13.16 -22.74 35.28
CA ILE A 27 13.64 -21.47 34.70
C ILE A 27 13.58 -21.54 33.16
N PHE A 28 13.94 -22.68 32.56
CA PHE A 28 13.86 -22.88 31.12
C PHE A 28 12.40 -22.88 30.61
N THR A 29 11.46 -23.50 31.33
CA THR A 29 10.03 -23.46 30.99
C THR A 29 9.40 -22.08 31.23
N LEU A 30 9.86 -21.29 32.20
CA LEU A 30 9.41 -19.90 32.38
C LEU A 30 9.79 -19.01 31.17
N ASN A 31 10.97 -19.24 30.57
CA ASN A 31 11.41 -18.49 29.39
C ASN A 31 10.64 -18.85 28.11
N MET A 32 9.92 -19.99 28.08
CA MET A 32 9.03 -20.36 26.96
C MET A 32 7.61 -19.82 27.14
N ILE A 33 7.30 -19.17 28.27
CA ILE A 33 6.11 -18.34 28.48
C ILE A 33 6.53 -16.88 28.38
N ILE A 34 7.21 -16.52 27.29
CA ILE A 34 7.04 -15.17 26.76
C ILE A 34 5.67 -15.22 26.10
N ALA A 35 4.62 -15.03 26.92
CA ALA A 35 3.36 -14.57 26.38
C ALA A 35 3.73 -13.36 25.52
N GLN A 36 3.36 -13.41 24.24
CA GLN A 36 3.39 -12.23 23.40
C GLN A 36 2.51 -11.22 24.15
N ASP A 37 3.16 -10.31 24.88
CA ASP A 37 2.53 -9.10 25.35
C ASP A 37 2.09 -8.43 24.06
N TYR A 38 0.82 -8.62 23.73
CA TYR A 38 0.19 -7.87 22.68
C TYR A 38 0.30 -6.44 23.17
N ASP A 39 1.35 -5.73 22.73
CA ASP A 39 1.31 -4.29 22.62
C ASP A 39 -0.06 -4.01 22.00
N ASP A 40 -0.99 -3.53 22.83
CA ASP A 40 -2.29 -3.05 22.38
C ASP A 40 -1.96 -2.16 21.18
N PRO A 41 -2.40 -2.51 19.94
CA PRO A 41 -1.96 -1.77 18.78
C PRO A 41 -2.44 -0.36 19.02
N LYS A 42 -1.52 0.56 19.40
CA LYS A 42 -1.84 1.98 19.53
C LYS A 42 -2.65 2.30 18.30
N GLU A 43 -3.93 2.57 18.50
CA GLU A 43 -4.89 2.71 17.43
C GLU A 43 -4.30 3.70 16.44
N LYS A 44 -3.80 3.20 15.31
CA LYS A 44 -3.15 4.05 14.32
C LYS A 44 -4.29 4.83 13.69
N THR A 45 -4.55 6.02 14.21
CA THR A 45 -5.51 6.93 13.61
C THR A 45 -5.16 7.05 12.13
N PRO A 46 -6.10 6.80 11.22
CA PRO A 46 -5.86 6.94 9.80
C PRO A 46 -5.27 8.34 9.50
N PRO A 47 -4.34 8.45 8.54
CA PRO A 47 -3.88 9.75 8.08
C PRO A 47 -5.05 10.70 7.82
N ALA A 48 -4.91 11.97 8.22
CA ALA A 48 -5.99 12.96 8.13
C ALA A 48 -6.50 13.13 6.69
N GLU A 49 -5.63 12.91 5.71
CA GLU A 49 -5.92 12.82 4.27
C GLU A 49 -7.07 11.88 3.94
N ILE A 50 -6.98 10.65 4.46
CA ILE A 50 -7.98 9.59 4.25
C ILE A 50 -9.31 9.99 4.89
N ILE A 51 -9.26 10.55 6.10
CA ILE A 51 -10.46 11.03 6.82
C ILE A 51 -11.15 12.15 6.03
N ASN A 52 -10.38 13.09 5.49
CA ASN A 52 -10.89 14.23 4.73
C ASN A 52 -11.35 13.87 3.31
N CYS A 53 -11.10 12.63 2.86
CA CYS A 53 -11.58 12.10 1.58
C CYS A 53 -12.59 10.95 1.80
N ASN A 54 -13.34 10.98 2.92
CA ASN A 54 -14.37 9.99 3.27
C ASN A 54 -13.88 8.53 3.24
N GLY A 55 -12.61 8.30 3.63
CA GLY A 55 -12.01 6.98 3.64
C GLY A 55 -11.36 6.58 2.31
N ILE A 56 -11.40 7.41 1.27
CA ILE A 56 -10.74 7.10 0.00
C ILE A 56 -9.31 7.62 0.02
N TYR A 57 -8.38 6.76 -0.35
CA TYR A 57 -6.99 7.11 -0.58
C TYR A 57 -6.67 6.96 -2.07
N VAL A 58 -6.06 8.00 -2.65
CA VAL A 58 -5.64 7.99 -4.05
C VAL A 58 -4.17 8.31 -4.10
N SER A 59 -3.37 7.56 -4.87
CA SER A 59 -1.97 7.89 -5.04
C SER A 59 -1.42 7.61 -6.42
N TYR A 60 -0.45 8.41 -6.83
CA TYR A 60 0.31 8.24 -8.06
C TYR A 60 1.79 8.14 -7.73
N ASN A 61 2.42 7.07 -8.22
CA ASN A 61 3.84 6.80 -8.05
C ASN A 61 4.53 6.68 -9.41
N PHE A 62 5.51 7.54 -9.66
CA PHE A 62 6.39 7.43 -10.82
C PHE A 62 7.45 6.33 -10.58
N ILE A 63 7.54 5.36 -11.49
CA ILE A 63 8.44 4.21 -11.35
C ILE A 63 9.75 4.48 -12.09
N SER A 64 9.66 4.75 -13.38
CA SER A 64 10.86 4.82 -14.23
C SER A 64 10.61 5.56 -15.52
N ARG A 65 11.70 5.93 -16.17
CA ARG A 65 11.70 6.35 -17.57
C ARG A 65 12.92 5.85 -18.32
N THR A 66 12.79 5.76 -19.63
CA THR A 66 13.88 5.39 -20.53
C THR A 66 13.86 6.29 -21.75
N LYS A 67 15.04 6.76 -22.17
CA LYS A 67 15.16 7.61 -23.36
C LYS A 67 14.73 6.82 -24.59
N LEU A 68 13.86 7.38 -25.43
CA LEU A 68 13.39 6.73 -26.64
C LEU A 68 14.06 7.29 -27.90
N TYR A 69 14.08 6.48 -28.95
CA TYR A 69 14.37 6.96 -30.30
C TYR A 69 13.19 7.80 -30.83
N PRO A 70 13.45 8.78 -31.73
CA PRO A 70 14.77 9.24 -32.13
C PRO A 70 15.46 10.03 -31.01
N TYR A 71 16.79 9.95 -30.94
CA TYR A 71 17.56 10.78 -30.00
C TYR A 71 17.73 12.18 -30.57
N LEU A 72 17.07 13.14 -29.94
CA LEU A 72 17.03 14.53 -30.38
C LEU A 72 18.08 15.35 -29.63
N LYS A 73 18.62 16.37 -30.32
CA LYS A 73 19.41 17.43 -29.69
C LYS A 73 18.53 18.39 -28.87
N ASN A 74 17.29 18.59 -29.31
CA ASN A 74 16.31 19.38 -28.57
C ASN A 74 15.79 18.59 -27.37
N VAL A 75 16.23 18.97 -26.17
CA VAL A 75 15.88 18.30 -24.92
C VAL A 75 14.39 18.37 -24.63
N THR A 76 13.72 19.48 -24.96
CA THR A 76 12.28 19.66 -24.73
C THR A 76 11.43 18.73 -25.60
N ALA A 77 11.91 18.43 -26.81
CA ALA A 77 11.23 17.53 -27.75
C ALA A 77 11.63 16.05 -27.58
N GLN A 78 12.64 15.73 -26.76
CA GLN A 78 13.12 14.36 -26.60
C GLN A 78 12.03 13.47 -25.98
N PRO A 79 11.62 12.37 -26.64
CA PRO A 79 10.68 11.41 -26.04
C PRO A 79 11.36 10.53 -24.98
N TRP A 80 10.60 10.22 -23.95
CA TRP A 80 10.95 9.28 -22.90
C TRP A 80 9.76 8.33 -22.67
N ALA A 81 10.01 7.02 -22.69
CA ALA A 81 9.05 6.06 -22.16
C ALA A 81 8.96 6.29 -20.65
N PHE A 82 7.76 6.22 -20.07
CA PHE A 82 7.57 6.24 -18.62
C PHE A 82 6.72 5.06 -18.16
N LYS A 83 6.92 4.70 -16.90
CA LYS A 83 6.06 3.79 -16.14
C LYS A 83 5.65 4.44 -14.82
N SER A 84 4.40 4.26 -14.43
CA SER A 84 3.86 4.74 -13.16
C SER A 84 2.71 3.86 -12.68
N THR A 85 2.41 3.94 -11.40
CA THR A 85 1.24 3.28 -10.79
C THR A 85 0.29 4.32 -10.25
N LEU A 86 -0.99 4.21 -10.61
CA LEU A 86 -2.10 4.90 -9.96
C LEU A 86 -2.83 3.89 -9.06
N THR A 87 -3.05 4.26 -7.81
CA THR A 87 -3.73 3.43 -6.80
C THR A 87 -4.95 4.16 -6.27
N VAL A 88 -6.06 3.43 -6.15
CA VAL A 88 -7.28 3.88 -5.47
C VAL A 88 -7.62 2.85 -4.41
N LEU A 89 -7.76 3.26 -3.16
CA LEU A 89 -8.08 2.40 -2.03
C LEU A 89 -9.32 2.95 -1.32
N ASN A 90 -10.29 2.08 -1.08
CA ASN A 90 -11.42 2.35 -0.21
C ASN A 90 -11.16 1.83 1.20
N ALA A 91 -10.70 2.72 2.09
CA ALA A 91 -10.61 2.47 3.52
C ALA A 91 -11.83 3.04 4.28
N GLY A 92 -12.89 3.40 3.56
CA GLY A 92 -14.12 3.97 4.11
C GLY A 92 -15.16 2.92 4.52
N LEU A 93 -16.27 3.43 5.05
CA LEU A 93 -17.43 2.63 5.47
C LEU A 93 -18.47 2.43 4.36
N PHE A 94 -18.26 3.06 3.20
CA PHE A 94 -19.20 3.01 2.07
C PHE A 94 -18.45 2.64 0.80
N GLU A 95 -19.12 1.88 -0.07
CA GLU A 95 -18.59 1.50 -1.38
C GLU A 95 -18.32 2.73 -2.25
N LEU A 96 -17.15 2.77 -2.89
CA LEU A 96 -16.85 3.74 -3.93
C LEU A 96 -17.30 3.17 -5.27
N LYS A 97 -18.52 3.51 -5.69
CA LYS A 97 -19.10 3.06 -6.95
C LYS A 97 -18.51 3.81 -8.13
N ALA A 98 -18.20 3.08 -9.20
CA ALA A 98 -17.67 3.58 -10.45
C ALA A 98 -16.60 4.64 -10.23
N TRP A 99 -15.49 4.26 -9.57
CA TRP A 99 -14.45 5.21 -9.20
C TRP A 99 -13.93 5.95 -10.44
N LYS A 100 -13.73 7.26 -10.30
CA LYS A 100 -13.23 8.15 -11.35
C LYS A 100 -12.09 9.00 -10.79
N ILE A 101 -10.90 8.79 -11.34
CA ILE A 101 -9.73 9.58 -10.96
C ILE A 101 -9.27 10.43 -12.14
N PHE A 102 -9.22 11.74 -11.94
CA PHE A 102 -8.55 12.63 -12.88
C PHE A 102 -7.06 12.70 -12.56
N VAL A 103 -6.22 12.48 -13.57
CA VAL A 103 -4.77 12.69 -13.52
C VAL A 103 -4.41 13.84 -14.46
N GLY A 104 -3.92 14.93 -13.88
CA GLY A 104 -3.50 16.13 -14.61
C GLY A 104 -2.08 16.00 -15.16
N PHE A 105 -1.89 15.18 -16.19
CA PHE A 105 -0.68 15.13 -17.01
C PHE A 105 -0.28 16.54 -17.53
N GLN A 106 1.02 16.78 -17.72
CA GLN A 106 1.55 18.14 -17.99
C GLN A 106 2.85 18.19 -18.82
N HIS A 107 3.27 17.07 -19.38
CA HIS A 107 4.50 16.88 -20.15
C HIS A 107 4.23 16.29 -21.55
N GLN A 108 3.09 16.65 -22.13
CA GLN A 108 2.63 16.19 -23.45
C GLN A 108 2.56 14.66 -23.54
N GLU A 109 2.05 14.05 -22.48
CA GLU A 109 2.03 12.61 -22.32
C GLU A 109 1.10 11.95 -23.33
N ILE A 110 1.56 10.81 -23.84
CA ILE A 110 0.78 9.88 -24.67
C ILE A 110 0.74 8.57 -23.89
N LEU A 111 -0.45 8.14 -23.47
CA LEU A 111 -0.61 6.83 -22.85
C LEU A 111 -0.65 5.75 -23.91
N VAL A 112 0.12 4.69 -23.69
CA VAL A 112 0.15 3.50 -24.54
C VAL A 112 -0.68 2.38 -23.91
N SER A 113 -0.74 2.32 -22.58
CA SER A 113 -1.60 1.38 -21.87
C SER A 113 -1.94 1.85 -20.46
N ALA A 114 -3.07 1.37 -19.95
CA ALA A 114 -3.47 1.41 -18.55
C ALA A 114 -4.01 0.03 -18.16
N SER A 115 -3.42 -0.62 -17.14
CA SER A 115 -3.96 -1.89 -16.64
C SER A 115 -5.19 -1.66 -15.77
N ASN A 116 -6.16 -2.57 -15.86
CA ASN A 116 -7.37 -2.57 -15.01
C ASN A 116 -8.19 -1.26 -15.02
N ALA A 117 -8.01 -0.41 -16.04
CA ALA A 117 -8.70 0.86 -16.17
C ALA A 117 -8.87 1.25 -17.63
N VAL A 118 -9.88 2.08 -17.86
CA VAL A 118 -10.15 2.74 -19.14
C VAL A 118 -10.03 4.25 -18.97
N VAL A 119 -9.69 4.93 -20.06
CA VAL A 119 -9.75 6.38 -20.18
C VAL A 119 -11.17 6.78 -20.57
N LEU A 120 -11.78 7.71 -19.83
CA LEU A 120 -13.18 8.12 -20.04
C LEU A 120 -13.34 9.27 -21.04
N ASP A 121 -12.32 10.11 -21.18
CA ASP A 121 -12.36 11.40 -21.88
C ASP A 121 -11.40 11.45 -23.07
N GLY A 122 -10.95 10.29 -23.56
CA GLY A 122 -9.92 10.18 -24.60
C GLY A 122 -10.23 9.18 -25.69
N ASP A 123 -9.35 9.18 -26.69
CA ASP A 123 -9.32 8.23 -27.80
C ASP A 123 -8.79 6.86 -27.35
N ASP A 124 -8.91 5.85 -28.24
CA ASP A 124 -8.27 4.56 -28.04
C ASP A 124 -6.75 4.70 -27.85
N PHE A 125 -6.15 3.78 -27.08
CA PHE A 125 -4.70 3.77 -26.94
C PHE A 125 -4.02 3.50 -28.29
N PRO A 126 -2.95 4.24 -28.64
CA PRO A 126 -2.28 5.26 -27.83
C PRO A 126 -3.04 6.60 -27.78
N ALA A 127 -3.28 7.10 -26.57
CA ALA A 127 -4.13 8.26 -26.31
C ALA A 127 -3.30 9.50 -25.90
N PRO A 128 -3.45 10.65 -26.56
CA PRO A 128 -2.81 11.90 -26.16
C PRO A 128 -3.52 12.50 -24.94
N VAL A 129 -2.85 12.54 -23.79
CA VAL A 129 -3.45 12.94 -22.50
C VAL A 129 -2.75 14.13 -21.86
N GLY A 130 -1.96 14.90 -22.62
CA GLY A 130 -1.12 15.98 -22.08
C GLY A 130 -1.87 17.12 -21.37
N ASN A 131 -3.21 17.20 -21.46
CA ASN A 131 -4.06 18.13 -20.70
C ASN A 131 -4.70 17.49 -19.45
N GLY A 132 -4.33 16.26 -19.15
CA GLY A 132 -4.97 15.39 -18.19
C GLY A 132 -6.04 14.50 -18.81
N THR A 133 -6.43 13.48 -18.05
CA THR A 133 -7.44 12.49 -18.44
C THR A 133 -8.07 11.89 -17.19
N THR A 134 -9.24 11.29 -17.35
CA THR A 134 -9.99 10.62 -16.29
C THR A 134 -9.99 9.12 -16.49
N PHE A 135 -9.55 8.40 -15.47
CA PHE A 135 -9.58 6.93 -15.43
C PHE A 135 -10.80 6.43 -14.68
N SER A 136 -11.31 5.28 -15.12
CA SER A 136 -12.28 4.46 -14.40
C SER A 136 -11.88 2.99 -14.45
N GLY A 137 -12.30 2.21 -13.46
CA GLY A 137 -11.94 0.79 -13.37
C GLY A 137 -12.49 -0.07 -14.50
N TYR A 138 -11.77 -1.12 -14.84
CA TYR A 138 -12.21 -2.17 -15.77
C TYR A 138 -11.54 -3.51 -15.42
N PRO A 139 -12.26 -4.65 -15.40
CA PRO A 139 -13.71 -4.79 -15.57
C PRO A 139 -14.51 -4.42 -14.31
N LEU A 140 -13.84 -4.28 -13.17
CA LEU A 140 -14.46 -3.91 -11.89
C LEU A 140 -14.31 -2.41 -11.64
N THR A 141 -15.44 -1.73 -11.57
CA THR A 141 -15.53 -0.27 -11.41
C THR A 141 -15.77 0.17 -9.98
N ASP A 142 -16.24 -0.75 -9.13
CA ASP A 142 -16.69 -0.46 -7.77
C ASP A 142 -15.67 -1.02 -6.77
N LEU A 143 -15.31 -0.21 -5.77
CA LEU A 143 -14.45 -0.64 -4.66
C LEU A 143 -15.31 -0.82 -3.41
N LYS A 144 -15.38 -2.07 -2.94
CA LYS A 144 -16.13 -2.45 -1.75
C LYS A 144 -15.47 -1.89 -0.48
N THR A 145 -16.09 -2.15 0.65
CA THR A 145 -15.57 -1.76 1.97
C THR A 145 -14.77 -2.89 2.61
N SER A 146 -13.78 -2.56 3.45
CA SER A 146 -13.07 -3.56 4.24
C SER A 146 -13.98 -4.34 5.19
N VAL A 147 -15.13 -3.77 5.57
CA VAL A 147 -16.12 -4.39 6.45
C VAL A 147 -16.79 -5.57 5.75
N GLU A 148 -17.24 -5.37 4.52
CA GLU A 148 -17.95 -6.41 3.74
C GLU A 148 -17.02 -7.49 3.18
N THR A 149 -15.74 -7.15 2.99
CA THR A 149 -14.76 -8.03 2.35
C THR A 149 -13.78 -8.67 3.33
N ALA A 150 -13.95 -8.45 4.64
CA ALA A 150 -13.00 -8.85 5.67
C ALA A 150 -11.56 -8.36 5.39
N GLY A 151 -11.43 -7.19 4.77
CA GLY A 151 -10.13 -6.57 4.42
C GLY A 151 -9.46 -7.13 3.17
N ASP A 152 -10.18 -7.84 2.30
CA ASP A 152 -9.63 -8.31 1.01
C ASP A 152 -9.28 -7.14 0.08
N LEU A 153 -7.98 -6.85 -0.03
CA LEU A 153 -7.43 -5.77 -0.86
C LEU A 153 -7.86 -5.87 -2.33
N THR A 154 -8.06 -7.07 -2.87
CA THR A 154 -8.45 -7.25 -4.27
C THR A 154 -9.86 -6.71 -4.58
N GLN A 155 -10.66 -6.48 -3.55
CA GLN A 155 -12.03 -5.97 -3.66
C GLN A 155 -12.19 -4.52 -3.22
N ILE A 156 -11.20 -3.96 -2.51
CA ILE A 156 -11.24 -2.60 -1.95
C ILE A 156 -10.19 -1.67 -2.57
N GLN A 157 -9.30 -2.20 -3.40
CA GLN A 157 -8.22 -1.46 -4.05
C GLN A 157 -8.20 -1.71 -5.55
N ALA A 158 -8.00 -0.64 -6.32
CA ALA A 158 -7.60 -0.70 -7.71
C ALA A 158 -6.15 -0.24 -7.86
N GLU A 159 -5.37 -1.02 -8.62
CA GLU A 159 -4.03 -0.65 -9.05
C GLU A 159 -3.97 -0.62 -10.57
N VAL A 160 -3.51 0.52 -11.10
CA VAL A 160 -3.46 0.83 -12.52
C VAL A 160 -2.01 1.11 -12.89
N GLU A 161 -1.43 0.20 -13.65
CA GLU A 161 -0.11 0.36 -14.25
C GLU A 161 -0.25 1.16 -15.54
N LEU A 162 0.42 2.30 -15.58
CA LEU A 162 0.42 3.20 -16.73
C LEU A 162 1.76 3.09 -17.44
N THR A 163 1.70 2.88 -18.75
CA THR A 163 2.86 2.99 -19.64
C THR A 163 2.57 4.01 -20.71
N GLY A 164 3.53 4.90 -20.97
CA GLY A 164 3.36 5.95 -21.95
C GLY A 164 4.65 6.58 -22.42
N THR A 165 4.53 7.62 -23.22
CA THR A 165 5.62 8.50 -23.65
C THR A 165 5.37 9.91 -23.11
N GLN A 166 6.44 10.61 -22.74
CA GLN A 166 6.43 11.99 -22.28
C GLN A 166 7.59 12.77 -22.88
N PHE A 167 7.56 14.09 -22.76
CA PHE A 167 8.54 14.98 -23.40
C PHE A 167 9.18 15.96 -22.42
N GLY A 168 10.43 16.33 -22.69
CA GLY A 168 11.08 17.51 -22.13
C GLY A 168 11.61 17.45 -20.68
N ILE A 169 11.30 16.41 -19.91
CA ILE A 169 11.83 16.27 -18.54
C ILE A 169 13.09 15.39 -18.54
N LYS A 170 14.27 16.02 -18.51
CA LYS A 170 15.55 15.31 -18.34
C LYS A 170 15.80 14.93 -16.86
N PRO A 171 16.53 13.83 -16.60
CA PRO A 171 17.11 13.57 -15.27
C PRO A 171 17.90 14.79 -14.75
N PRO A 172 17.78 15.13 -13.45
CA PRO A 172 17.11 14.37 -12.38
C PRO A 172 15.62 14.67 -12.16
N GLY A 173 14.97 15.55 -12.92
CA GLY A 173 13.57 15.94 -12.66
C GLY A 173 12.60 14.77 -12.88
N ASN A 174 11.55 14.62 -12.09
CA ASN A 174 10.55 13.54 -12.27
C ASN A 174 9.26 14.10 -12.87
N PRO A 175 8.68 13.41 -13.87
CA PRO A 175 7.47 13.84 -14.59
C PRO A 175 6.22 13.54 -13.77
N MET A 176 6.09 14.16 -12.61
CA MET A 176 4.91 14.00 -11.77
C MET A 176 3.71 14.71 -12.42
N PRO A 177 2.49 14.17 -12.30
CA PRO A 177 1.31 14.90 -12.72
C PRO A 177 1.18 16.21 -11.94
N LYS A 178 0.51 17.19 -12.55
CA LYS A 178 0.21 18.49 -11.94
C LYS A 178 -0.74 18.33 -10.76
N THR A 179 -1.67 17.40 -10.86
CA THR A 179 -2.69 17.11 -9.84
C THR A 179 -3.22 15.70 -10.05
N ILE A 180 -3.73 15.10 -8.97
CA ILE A 180 -4.62 13.94 -9.00
C ILE A 180 -5.88 14.33 -8.23
N LYS A 181 -7.05 13.85 -8.66
CA LYS A 181 -8.34 14.14 -8.01
C LYS A 181 -9.29 12.97 -8.11
N LEU A 182 -9.95 12.64 -7.00
CA LEU A 182 -11.20 11.87 -7.04
C LEU A 182 -12.31 12.78 -7.58
N VAL A 183 -12.94 12.38 -8.69
CA VAL A 183 -13.99 13.17 -9.36
C VAL A 183 -15.36 12.50 -9.30
N ASN A 184 -15.54 11.54 -8.40
CA ASN A 184 -16.84 10.97 -8.06
C ASN A 184 -17.75 12.02 -7.42
N ASP A 185 -19.03 12.03 -7.81
CA ASP A 185 -20.02 12.93 -7.25
C ASP A 185 -20.16 12.74 -5.74
N GLY A 186 -20.26 13.85 -5.00
CA GLY A 186 -20.41 13.83 -3.54
C GLY A 186 -19.11 13.71 -2.76
N TYR A 187 -17.96 13.46 -3.40
CA TYR A 187 -16.65 13.43 -2.73
C TYR A 187 -15.97 14.80 -2.79
N LYS A 188 -15.46 15.27 -1.64
CA LYS A 188 -14.72 16.53 -1.52
C LYS A 188 -13.36 16.30 -0.87
N CYS A 189 -12.46 15.70 -1.63
CA CYS A 189 -11.14 15.36 -1.15
C CYS A 189 -10.18 16.56 -1.15
N PRO A 190 -9.17 16.58 -0.27
CA PRO A 190 -8.19 17.67 -0.21
C PRO A 190 -7.34 17.77 -1.48
N ALA A 191 -6.58 18.86 -1.59
CA ALA A 191 -5.58 18.98 -2.64
C ALA A 191 -4.49 17.91 -2.47
N PRO A 192 -3.94 17.36 -3.57
CA PRO A 192 -2.92 16.33 -3.50
C PRO A 192 -1.65 16.83 -2.82
N LYS A 193 -1.07 15.99 -1.97
CA LYS A 193 0.20 16.23 -1.29
C LYS A 193 1.30 15.40 -1.93
N LYS A 194 2.47 16.01 -2.09
CA LYS A 194 3.69 15.30 -2.52
C LYS A 194 4.33 14.63 -1.31
N SER A 195 4.76 13.39 -1.48
CA SER A 195 5.58 12.67 -0.52
C SER A 195 6.83 12.19 -1.25
N GLY A 196 7.96 12.83 -1.00
CA GLY A 196 9.15 12.65 -1.83
C GLY A 196 8.98 13.18 -3.26
N ILE A 197 9.87 12.74 -4.15
CA ILE A 197 9.99 13.28 -5.52
C ILE A 197 9.28 12.43 -6.59
N MET A 198 8.77 11.26 -6.22
CA MET A 198 8.12 10.31 -7.15
C MET A 198 6.69 9.94 -6.73
N HIS A 199 6.23 10.37 -5.56
CA HIS A 199 4.93 9.98 -5.02
C HIS A 199 4.07 11.20 -4.68
N THR A 200 2.80 11.14 -5.05
CA THR A 200 1.78 12.09 -4.62
C THR A 200 0.51 11.34 -4.24
N HIS A 201 -0.20 11.83 -3.23
CA HIS A 201 -1.43 11.20 -2.76
C HIS A 201 -2.47 12.25 -2.36
N ILE A 202 -3.71 11.81 -2.19
CA ILE A 202 -4.84 12.56 -1.65
C ILE A 202 -5.29 11.90 -0.36
#